data_AF-A0A1G9FD04-F1
#
_entry.id   AF-A0A1G9FD04-F1
#
_cell.length_a   1.000
_cell.length_b   1.000
_cell.length_c   1.000
_cell.angle_alpha   90.00
_cell.angle_beta   90.00
_cell.angle_gamma   90.00
#
_symmetry.space_group_name_H-M   'P 1'
#
loop_
_entity.id
_entity.type
_entity.pdbx_description
1 polymer ?
#
loop_
_entity_poly.entity_id
_entity_poly.type
_entity_poly.pdbx_seq_one_letter_code
_entity_poly.pdbx_strand_id
1 'polypeptide(L)'
;MIQSKVDSRFLGSVKNSFFVFPTLPPLVKMFLWFIALGVAISIIILLWRKYKPVSFLQAWFKSFPPLRVAILRSKKGGEAVTEEGKSPAVKGPWKISTDKDVLDWLVMTKQPFDISAERLGQRTLAAVVNVTGIQGRDIAVKVKDVVTESLLAPGAKVKCIFAELQRNGKKVNAFVGSVKTVSESGEAVVTRTSAFGFIKRRAFSRRKVADQRYIKVKIWRLDGDDFDVDFVLDNMEPEIIIDNRMDVDAELKVPQILDISKGGIALLGAVRDGGNMLSRNDNVLLCMLIYQPKRKTFDPHILYCEVRAAKSASEGMIRLSFQFLRSLKIPPRKRSTLFRGQAVMAMNLAQPEKE
;
A
#
# COMPACT_ATOMS: atom_id res chain seq x y z
N MET A 1 10.44 -21.00 12.25
CA MET A 1 9.61 -21.82 11.33
C MET A 1 8.20 -21.28 11.03
N ILE A 2 7.82 -20.06 11.44
CA ILE A 2 6.44 -19.54 11.25
C ILE A 2 6.24 -18.79 9.92
N GLN A 3 7.30 -18.31 9.26
CA GLN A 3 7.19 -17.52 8.02
C GLN A 3 6.64 -18.30 6.82
N SER A 4 7.05 -19.56 6.61
CA SER A 4 6.70 -20.29 5.37
C SER A 4 5.21 -20.63 5.22
N LYS A 5 4.45 -20.75 6.32
CA LYS A 5 3.01 -21.04 6.28
C LYS A 5 2.14 -19.81 5.96
N VAL A 6 2.67 -18.60 6.17
CA VAL A 6 1.94 -17.35 5.86
C VAL A 6 2.04 -17.03 4.36
N ASP A 7 3.19 -17.33 3.75
CA ASP A 7 3.48 -17.03 2.35
C ASP A 7 2.69 -17.89 1.36
N SER A 8 2.47 -19.18 1.68
CA SER A 8 1.72 -20.08 0.79
C SER A 8 0.24 -19.70 0.64
N ARG A 9 -0.41 -19.24 1.73
CA ARG A 9 -1.80 -18.76 1.69
C ARG A 9 -1.95 -17.44 0.93
N PHE A 10 -0.92 -16.59 0.99
CA PHE A 10 -0.91 -15.33 0.24
C PHE A 10 -0.67 -15.56 -1.26
N LEU A 11 0.32 -16.38 -1.61
CA LEU A 11 0.64 -16.76 -3.00
C LEU A 11 -0.54 -17.49 -3.67
N GLY A 12 -1.26 -18.34 -2.92
CA GLY A 12 -2.49 -18.99 -3.39
C GLY A 12 -3.63 -18.00 -3.71
N SER A 13 -3.78 -16.94 -2.90
CA SER A 13 -4.78 -15.90 -3.16
C SER A 13 -4.43 -15.06 -4.41
N VAL A 14 -3.14 -14.84 -4.68
CA VAL A 14 -2.69 -14.05 -5.83
C VAL A 14 -2.85 -14.81 -7.15
N LYS A 15 -2.57 -16.12 -7.20
CA LYS A 15 -2.73 -16.93 -8.41
C LYS A 15 -4.19 -17.03 -8.88
N ASN A 16 -5.15 -17.03 -7.95
CA ASN A 16 -6.58 -17.21 -8.28
C ASN A 16 -7.34 -15.91 -8.53
N SER A 17 -6.75 -14.74 -8.24
CA SER A 17 -7.47 -13.45 -8.29
C SER A 17 -7.26 -12.67 -9.59
N PHE A 18 -6.33 -13.10 -10.45
CA PHE A 18 -6.02 -12.41 -11.69
C PHE A 18 -6.17 -13.35 -12.87
N PHE A 19 -7.10 -13.02 -13.76
CA PHE A 19 -7.00 -13.48 -15.15
C PHE A 19 -5.81 -12.76 -15.77
N VAL A 20 -4.65 -13.42 -15.74
CA VAL A 20 -3.49 -13.02 -16.53
C VAL A 20 -3.83 -13.40 -17.97
N PHE A 21 -3.89 -12.42 -18.86
CA PHE A 21 -3.99 -12.75 -20.28
C PHE A 21 -2.71 -13.52 -20.64
N PRO A 22 -2.80 -14.79 -21.07
CA PRO A 22 -1.61 -15.51 -21.46
C PRO A 22 -0.94 -14.71 -22.57
N THR A 23 0.36 -14.48 -22.42
CA THR A 23 1.16 -13.90 -23.50
C THR A 23 1.28 -14.98 -24.56
N LEU A 24 0.31 -14.99 -25.49
CA LEU A 24 0.31 -15.95 -26.59
C LEU A 24 1.58 -15.73 -27.42
N PRO A 25 2.34 -16.79 -27.72
CA PRO A 25 3.49 -16.70 -28.62
C PRO A 25 3.08 -16.05 -29.94
N PRO A 26 3.97 -15.28 -30.60
CA PRO A 26 3.66 -14.60 -31.86
C PRO A 26 3.04 -15.53 -32.92
N LEU A 27 3.55 -16.75 -33.03
CA LEU A 27 3.04 -17.78 -33.95
C LEU A 27 1.57 -18.16 -33.65
N VAL A 28 1.20 -18.29 -32.38
CA VAL A 28 -0.17 -18.62 -31.98
C VAL A 28 -1.11 -17.45 -32.26
N LYS A 29 -0.67 -16.20 -32.08
CA LYS A 29 -1.45 -15.02 -32.47
C LYS A 29 -1.70 -14.98 -33.98
N MET A 30 -0.68 -15.26 -34.79
CA MET A 30 -0.84 -15.32 -36.25
C MET A 30 -1.82 -16.41 -36.65
N PHE A 31 -1.68 -17.61 -36.07
CA PHE A 31 -2.60 -18.72 -36.33
C PHE A 31 -4.06 -18.38 -36.01
N LEU A 32 -4.33 -17.78 -34.84
CA LEU A 32 -5.67 -17.34 -34.47
C LEU A 32 -6.21 -16.26 -35.40
N TRP A 33 -5.35 -15.35 -35.87
CA TRP A 33 -5.72 -14.36 -36.88
C TRP A 33 -6.09 -15.00 -38.22
N PHE A 34 -5.37 -16.03 -38.67
CA PHE A 34 -5.72 -16.77 -39.89
C PHE A 34 -7.06 -17.51 -39.74
N ILE A 35 -7.34 -18.11 -38.58
CA ILE A 35 -8.65 -18.73 -38.30
C ILE A 35 -9.74 -17.67 -38.36
N ALA A 36 -9.57 -16.54 -37.66
CA ALA A 36 -10.56 -15.47 -37.65
C ALA A 36 -10.82 -14.91 -39.05
N LEU A 37 -9.77 -14.73 -39.85
CA LEU A 37 -9.87 -14.30 -41.25
C LEU A 37 -10.61 -15.35 -42.10
N GLY A 38 -10.27 -16.63 -41.93
CA GLY A 38 -10.96 -17.74 -42.61
C GLY A 38 -12.45 -17.79 -42.28
N VAL A 39 -12.81 -17.65 -41.00
CA VAL A 39 -14.22 -17.59 -40.55
C VAL A 39 -14.92 -16.37 -41.13
N ALA A 40 -14.29 -15.20 -41.11
CA ALA A 40 -14.86 -13.97 -41.68
C ALA A 40 -15.11 -14.10 -43.19
N ILE A 41 -14.14 -14.65 -43.94
CA ILE A 41 -14.29 -14.93 -45.37
C ILE A 41 -15.44 -15.93 -45.59
N SER A 42 -15.51 -16.99 -44.79
CA SER A 42 -16.57 -18.00 -44.91
C SER A 42 -17.96 -17.41 -44.64
N ILE A 43 -18.08 -16.51 -43.67
CA ILE A 43 -19.32 -15.74 -43.39
C ILE A 43 -19.66 -14.84 -44.58
N ILE A 44 -18.68 -14.13 -45.14
CA ILE A 44 -18.88 -13.27 -46.32
C ILE A 44 -19.37 -14.10 -47.51
N ILE A 45 -18.76 -15.26 -47.79
CA ILE A 45 -19.17 -16.15 -48.88
C ILE A 45 -20.60 -16.68 -48.65
N LEU A 46 -20.95 -17.09 -47.43
CA LEU A 46 -22.30 -17.54 -47.08
C LEU A 46 -23.33 -16.41 -47.27
N LEU A 47 -23.03 -15.21 -46.81
CA LEU A 47 -23.89 -14.04 -46.99
C LEU A 47 -24.03 -13.66 -48.47
N TRP A 48 -22.94 -13.75 -49.24
CA TRP A 48 -22.94 -13.45 -50.67
C TRP A 48 -23.80 -14.44 -51.46
N ARG A 49 -23.69 -15.74 -51.16
CA ARG A 49 -24.55 -16.78 -51.75
C ARG A 49 -26.03 -16.58 -51.39
N LYS A 50 -26.33 -16.16 -50.15
CA LYS A 50 -27.70 -16.02 -49.66
C LYS A 50 -28.40 -14.77 -50.18
N TYR A 51 -27.71 -13.64 -50.30
CA TYR A 51 -28.35 -12.34 -50.55
C TYR A 51 -28.16 -11.80 -51.97
N LYS A 52 -27.34 -12.42 -52.83
CA LYS A 52 -26.89 -11.87 -54.13
C LYS A 52 -26.10 -10.54 -53.93
N PRO A 53 -25.04 -10.27 -54.73
CA PRO A 53 -24.08 -9.19 -54.48
C PRO A 53 -24.70 -7.81 -54.29
N VAL A 54 -25.76 -7.51 -55.05
CA VAL A 54 -26.34 -6.18 -55.15
C VAL A 54 -27.17 -5.80 -53.91
N SER A 55 -27.88 -6.74 -53.29
CA SER A 55 -28.70 -6.45 -52.10
C SER A 55 -27.85 -6.41 -50.81
N PHE A 56 -26.77 -7.18 -50.75
CA PHE A 56 -25.86 -7.22 -49.61
C PHE A 56 -25.08 -5.91 -49.43
N LEU A 57 -24.53 -5.37 -50.52
CA LEU A 57 -23.82 -4.07 -50.48
C LEU A 57 -24.78 -2.94 -50.06
N GLN A 58 -26.02 -2.91 -50.56
CA GLN A 58 -27.01 -1.93 -50.12
C GLN A 58 -27.40 -2.09 -48.65
N ALA A 59 -27.56 -3.33 -48.16
CA ALA A 59 -27.87 -3.58 -46.74
C ALA A 59 -26.69 -3.21 -45.83
N TRP A 60 -25.46 -3.47 -46.25
CA TRP A 60 -24.24 -3.17 -45.50
C TRP A 60 -23.98 -1.66 -45.41
N PHE A 61 -24.14 -0.92 -46.51
CA PHE A 61 -24.04 0.55 -46.52
C PHE A 61 -25.15 1.23 -45.71
N LYS A 62 -26.36 0.66 -45.65
CA LYS A 62 -27.46 1.16 -44.80
C LYS A 62 -27.26 0.89 -43.30
N SER A 63 -26.41 -0.08 -42.95
CA SER A 63 -26.18 -0.48 -41.55
C SER A 63 -25.11 0.34 -40.84
N PHE A 64 -24.36 1.18 -41.56
CA PHE A 64 -23.43 2.12 -40.95
C PHE A 64 -24.10 3.49 -40.79
N PRO A 65 -24.29 4.01 -39.57
CA PRO A 65 -24.72 5.39 -39.38
C PRO A 65 -23.65 6.34 -39.97
N PRO A 66 -24.05 7.47 -40.56
CA PRO A 66 -23.09 8.42 -41.12
C PRO A 66 -22.15 8.90 -40.02
N LEU A 67 -20.84 8.80 -40.29
CA LEU A 67 -19.77 9.35 -39.47
C LEU A 67 -20.00 10.87 -39.28
N ARG A 68 -20.65 11.25 -38.18
CA ARG A 68 -20.66 12.63 -37.70
C ARG A 68 -19.28 12.91 -37.10
N VAL A 69 -18.42 13.53 -37.90
CA VAL A 69 -17.18 14.16 -37.43
C VAL A 69 -17.57 15.33 -36.54
N ALA A 70 -17.64 15.11 -35.23
CA ALA A 70 -17.78 16.17 -34.25
C ALA A 70 -16.45 16.93 -34.15
N ILE A 71 -16.38 18.07 -34.84
CA ILE A 71 -15.32 19.07 -34.65
C ILE A 71 -15.49 19.62 -33.24
N LEU A 72 -14.69 19.12 -32.29
CA LEU A 72 -14.60 19.68 -30.94
C LEU A 72 -13.89 21.03 -31.00
N ARG A 73 -14.67 22.10 -30.84
CA ARG A 73 -14.19 23.46 -30.56
C ARG A 73 -13.40 23.45 -29.24
N SER A 74 -12.12 23.81 -29.31
CA SER A 74 -11.29 24.11 -28.13
C SER A 74 -11.80 25.37 -27.45
N LYS A 75 -12.18 25.28 -26.17
CA LYS A 75 -12.44 26.44 -25.32
C LYS A 75 -11.16 26.78 -24.56
N LYS A 76 -10.54 27.89 -24.96
CA LYS A 76 -9.46 28.59 -24.23
C LYS A 76 -10.02 29.18 -22.92
N GLY A 77 -9.24 29.12 -21.84
CA GLY A 77 -9.44 29.98 -20.68
C GLY A 77 -8.77 29.49 -19.39
N GLY A 78 -7.65 30.14 -19.02
CA GLY A 78 -7.36 30.57 -17.64
C GLY A 78 -6.48 29.71 -16.73
N GLU A 79 -5.21 30.08 -16.61
CA GLU A 79 -4.45 30.07 -15.33
C GLU A 79 -5.11 31.08 -14.35
N ALA A 80 -4.99 31.04 -13.01
CA ALA A 80 -3.94 30.52 -12.15
C ALA A 80 -4.39 30.39 -10.66
N VAL A 81 -3.58 29.63 -9.89
CA VAL A 81 -3.15 29.88 -8.49
C VAL A 81 -3.95 29.31 -7.27
N THR A 82 -3.21 28.46 -6.54
CA THR A 82 -3.22 28.00 -5.13
C THR A 82 -4.52 27.69 -4.38
N GLU A 83 -4.57 26.46 -3.85
CA GLU A 83 -4.74 26.22 -2.40
C GLU A 83 -4.26 24.80 -2.03
N GLU A 84 -3.33 24.71 -1.07
CA GLU A 84 -3.05 23.48 -0.34
C GLU A 84 -4.25 23.17 0.56
N GLY A 85 -4.94 22.06 0.30
CA GLY A 85 -6.07 21.68 1.14
C GLY A 85 -6.67 20.34 0.74
N LYS A 86 -6.49 19.36 1.62
CA LYS A 86 -7.31 18.15 1.82
C LYS A 86 -7.92 17.52 0.55
N SER A 87 -7.40 16.34 0.20
CA SER A 87 -7.97 15.39 -0.77
C SER A 87 -9.50 15.48 -0.80
N PRO A 88 -10.13 15.76 -1.96
CA PRO A 88 -11.57 15.91 -2.02
C PRO A 88 -12.21 14.57 -1.67
N ALA A 89 -12.94 14.56 -0.55
CA ALA A 89 -13.85 13.48 -0.24
C ALA A 89 -14.91 13.46 -1.33
N VAL A 90 -14.84 12.45 -2.21
CA VAL A 90 -15.83 12.21 -3.27
C VAL A 90 -17.19 12.03 -2.58
N LYS A 91 -18.04 13.07 -2.67
CA LYS A 91 -19.41 13.05 -2.16
C LYS A 91 -20.27 12.19 -3.10
N GLY A 92 -20.64 11.01 -2.62
CA GLY A 92 -21.61 10.11 -3.25
C GLY A 92 -21.06 8.71 -3.55
N PRO A 93 -21.90 7.66 -3.51
CA PRO A 93 -21.48 6.29 -3.80
C PRO A 93 -21.25 6.14 -5.30
N TRP A 94 -20.04 6.45 -5.76
CA TRP A 94 -19.62 6.20 -7.14
C TRP A 94 -19.77 4.70 -7.42
N LYS A 95 -20.73 4.32 -8.28
CA LYS A 95 -20.94 2.93 -8.66
C LYS A 95 -19.89 2.54 -9.68
N ILE A 96 -18.96 1.68 -9.27
CA ILE A 96 -17.92 1.13 -10.13
C ILE A 96 -18.45 -0.16 -10.74
N SER A 97 -18.61 -0.19 -12.06
CA SER A 97 -19.13 -1.34 -12.79
C SER A 97 -18.11 -1.91 -13.77
N THR A 98 -17.32 -1.04 -14.40
CA THR A 98 -16.36 -1.39 -15.45
C THR A 98 -14.91 -1.19 -15.02
N ASP A 99 -13.97 -1.78 -15.78
CA ASP A 99 -12.53 -1.54 -15.64
C ASP A 99 -12.19 -0.05 -15.86
N LYS A 100 -12.94 0.60 -16.76
CA LYS A 100 -12.75 2.02 -17.07
C LYS A 100 -13.12 2.88 -15.87
N ASP A 101 -14.21 2.56 -15.16
CA ASP A 101 -14.63 3.30 -13.97
C ASP A 101 -13.56 3.26 -12.87
N VAL A 102 -12.87 2.11 -12.70
CA VAL A 102 -11.75 1.99 -11.74
C VAL A 102 -10.60 2.90 -12.14
N LEU A 103 -10.25 2.89 -13.42
CA LEU A 103 -9.16 3.70 -13.96
C LEU A 103 -9.46 5.20 -13.88
N ASP A 104 -10.66 5.61 -14.28
CA ASP A 104 -11.13 6.99 -14.19
C ASP A 104 -11.13 7.46 -12.73
N TRP A 105 -11.57 6.61 -11.80
CA TRP A 105 -11.50 6.90 -10.37
C TRP A 105 -10.07 7.12 -9.87
N LEU A 106 -9.09 6.33 -10.33
CA LEU A 106 -7.68 6.51 -9.95
C LEU A 106 -7.11 7.84 -10.46
N VAL A 107 -7.46 8.26 -11.68
CA VAL A 107 -7.05 9.57 -12.23
C VAL A 107 -7.70 10.72 -11.48
N MET A 108 -9.02 10.64 -11.27
CA MET A 108 -9.78 11.72 -10.65
C MET A 108 -9.38 11.96 -9.19
N THR A 109 -9.19 10.88 -8.43
CA THR A 109 -8.82 10.99 -7.01
C THR A 109 -7.35 11.31 -6.80
N LYS A 110 -6.50 11.08 -7.81
CA LYS A 110 -5.04 11.13 -7.71
C LYS A 110 -4.52 10.35 -6.50
N GLN A 111 -5.24 9.30 -6.08
CA GLN A 111 -4.92 8.61 -4.85
C GLN A 111 -3.61 7.82 -5.02
N PRO A 112 -2.68 7.91 -4.04
CA PRO A 112 -1.44 7.14 -4.11
C PRO A 112 -1.73 5.64 -4.07
N PHE A 113 -1.01 4.90 -4.92
CA PHE A 113 -1.02 3.46 -4.92
C PHE A 113 0.40 2.90 -4.98
N ASP A 114 0.54 1.66 -4.55
CA ASP A 114 1.82 1.00 -4.38
C ASP A 114 2.18 0.25 -5.67
N ILE A 115 3.38 0.47 -6.20
CA ILE A 115 4.00 -0.41 -7.19
C ILE A 115 4.91 -1.37 -6.42
N SER A 116 4.61 -2.67 -6.48
CA SER A 116 5.42 -3.69 -5.84
C SER A 116 5.90 -4.73 -6.86
N ALA A 117 7.14 -5.17 -6.73
CA ALA A 117 7.68 -6.28 -7.52
C ALA A 117 7.88 -7.52 -6.64
N GLU A 118 8.06 -8.67 -7.26
CA GLU A 118 8.37 -9.92 -6.57
C GLU A 118 9.88 -10.15 -6.59
N ARG A 119 10.50 -10.26 -5.41
CA ARG A 119 11.93 -10.56 -5.24
C ARG A 119 12.06 -11.72 -4.27
N LEU A 120 12.72 -12.80 -4.70
CA LEU A 120 12.93 -14.01 -3.87
C LEU A 120 11.62 -14.57 -3.27
N GLY A 121 10.51 -14.53 -4.04
CA GLY A 121 9.19 -14.99 -3.60
C GLY A 121 8.46 -14.05 -2.63
N GLN A 122 9.05 -12.91 -2.28
CA GLN A 122 8.44 -11.89 -1.43
C GLN A 122 8.03 -10.66 -2.24
N ARG A 123 6.92 -10.04 -1.83
CA ARG A 123 6.45 -8.77 -2.42
C ARG A 123 7.21 -7.62 -1.77
N THR A 124 8.01 -6.92 -2.56
CA THR A 124 8.77 -5.75 -2.13
C THR A 124 8.17 -4.50 -2.76
N LEU A 125 7.95 -3.47 -1.94
CA LEU A 125 7.48 -2.17 -2.43
C LEU A 125 8.61 -1.51 -3.24
N ALA A 126 8.35 -1.17 -4.49
CA ALA A 126 9.29 -0.51 -5.38
C ALA A 126 9.13 1.01 -5.33
N ALA A 127 7.87 1.49 -5.40
CA ALA A 127 7.54 2.91 -5.27
C ALA A 127 6.09 3.13 -4.85
N VAL A 128 5.81 4.33 -4.34
CA VAL A 128 4.46 4.88 -4.21
C VAL A 128 4.25 5.91 -5.31
N VAL A 129 3.18 5.77 -6.07
CA VAL A 129 2.92 6.60 -7.25
C VAL A 129 1.49 7.14 -7.27
N ASN A 130 1.27 8.23 -7.99
CA ASN A 130 -0.04 8.77 -8.29
C ASN A 130 -0.32 8.62 -9.78
N VAL A 131 -1.54 8.28 -10.18
CA VAL A 131 -1.91 8.27 -11.61
C VAL A 131 -2.00 9.71 -12.12
N THR A 132 -1.36 9.98 -13.25
CA THR A 132 -1.45 11.26 -13.96
C THR A 132 -2.34 11.17 -15.19
N GLY A 133 -2.38 10.01 -15.85
CA GLY A 133 -3.19 9.80 -17.04
C GLY A 133 -3.29 8.35 -17.45
N ILE A 134 -4.19 8.08 -18.40
CA ILE A 134 -4.42 6.74 -18.95
C ILE A 134 -4.53 6.83 -20.46
N GLN A 135 -3.80 5.96 -21.15
CA GLN A 135 -3.89 5.79 -22.60
C GLN A 135 -4.11 4.31 -22.91
N GLY A 136 -5.37 3.91 -23.04
CA GLY A 136 -5.74 2.52 -23.26
C GLY A 136 -5.37 1.62 -22.08
N ARG A 137 -4.30 0.84 -22.22
CA ARG A 137 -3.76 -0.02 -21.14
C ARG A 137 -2.56 0.59 -20.43
N ASP A 138 -1.99 1.65 -20.99
CA ASP A 138 -0.85 2.35 -20.43
C ASP A 138 -1.35 3.34 -19.40
N ILE A 139 -0.81 3.23 -18.18
CA ILE A 139 -1.16 4.07 -17.05
C ILE A 139 0.07 4.92 -16.76
N ALA A 140 -0.03 6.21 -17.04
CA ALA A 140 1.00 7.18 -16.70
C ALA A 140 0.89 7.50 -15.22
N VAL A 141 2.03 7.44 -14.53
CA VAL A 141 2.13 7.65 -13.10
C VAL A 141 3.28 8.58 -12.78
N LYS A 142 3.13 9.37 -11.71
CA LYS A 142 4.21 10.17 -11.14
C LYS A 142 4.63 9.53 -9.82
N VAL A 143 5.92 9.24 -9.71
CA VAL A 143 6.52 8.66 -8.52
C VAL A 143 6.58 9.72 -7.43
N LYS A 144 5.99 9.39 -6.28
CA LYS A 144 6.01 10.24 -5.08
C LYS A 144 7.14 9.86 -4.14
N ASP A 145 7.44 8.57 -4.07
CA ASP A 145 8.40 8.00 -3.13
C ASP A 145 8.99 6.73 -3.76
N VAL A 146 10.29 6.78 -4.08
CA VAL A 146 11.05 5.62 -4.60
C VAL A 146 11.61 4.86 -3.41
N VAL A 147 11.32 3.57 -3.36
CA VAL A 147 11.80 2.68 -2.30
C VAL A 147 12.94 1.81 -2.78
N THR A 148 12.79 1.23 -3.96
CA THR A 148 13.79 0.33 -4.55
C THR A 148 13.75 0.51 -6.05
N GLU A 149 14.64 1.35 -6.54
CA GLU A 149 14.70 1.74 -7.95
C GLU A 149 14.96 0.55 -8.89
N SER A 150 15.79 -0.42 -8.47
CA SER A 150 16.07 -1.63 -9.25
C SER A 150 14.83 -2.48 -9.56
N LEU A 151 13.74 -2.30 -8.81
CA LEU A 151 12.47 -3.00 -9.04
C LEU A 151 11.54 -2.28 -10.03
N LEU A 152 11.92 -1.09 -10.50
CA LEU A 152 11.20 -0.29 -11.49
C LEU A 152 11.84 -0.33 -12.88
N ALA A 153 12.77 -1.25 -13.13
CA ALA A 153 13.39 -1.37 -14.45
C ALA A 153 12.34 -1.61 -15.56
N PRO A 154 12.50 -1.02 -16.76
CA PRO A 154 11.66 -1.33 -17.91
C PRO A 154 11.54 -2.85 -18.16
N GLY A 155 10.33 -3.33 -18.40
CA GLY A 155 10.00 -4.76 -18.53
C GLY A 155 9.74 -5.48 -17.20
N ALA A 156 9.98 -4.85 -16.05
CA ALA A 156 9.69 -5.45 -14.76
C ALA A 156 8.19 -5.70 -14.58
N LYS A 157 7.84 -6.93 -14.19
CA LYS A 157 6.46 -7.29 -13.81
C LYS A 157 6.17 -6.77 -12.42
N VAL A 158 5.17 -5.90 -12.34
CA VAL A 158 4.80 -5.22 -11.09
C VAL A 158 3.33 -5.48 -10.76
N LYS A 159 3.04 -5.52 -9.46
CA LYS A 159 1.70 -5.54 -8.87
C LYS A 159 1.41 -4.13 -8.39
N CYS A 160 0.42 -3.50 -9.01
CA CYS A 160 -0.07 -2.18 -8.66
C CYS A 160 -1.23 -2.34 -7.68
N ILE A 161 -1.12 -1.76 -6.48
CA ILE A 161 -2.10 -1.97 -5.40
C ILE A 161 -2.60 -0.62 -4.88
N PHE A 162 -3.88 -0.33 -5.10
CA PHE A 162 -4.57 0.89 -4.72
C PHE A 162 -5.53 0.65 -3.54
N ALA A 163 -6.32 1.66 -3.18
CA ALA A 163 -7.33 1.51 -2.14
C ALA A 163 -8.43 0.53 -2.55
N GLU A 164 -9.09 -0.06 -1.57
CA GLU A 164 -10.16 -1.03 -1.83
C GLU A 164 -11.39 -0.34 -2.41
N LEU A 165 -11.84 -0.83 -3.56
CA LEU A 165 -13.05 -0.42 -4.24
C LEU A 165 -14.04 -1.58 -4.29
N GLN A 166 -15.33 -1.27 -4.35
CA GLN A 166 -16.36 -2.26 -4.63
C GLN A 166 -16.80 -2.16 -6.09
N ARG A 167 -16.64 -3.26 -6.83
CA ARG A 167 -17.10 -3.42 -8.20
C ARG A 167 -18.09 -4.58 -8.28
N ASN A 168 -19.34 -4.29 -8.61
CA ASN A 168 -20.41 -5.31 -8.72
C ASN A 168 -20.45 -6.26 -7.50
N GLY A 169 -20.33 -5.72 -6.28
CA GLY A 169 -20.29 -6.49 -5.04
C GLY A 169 -18.98 -7.21 -4.74
N LYS A 170 -17.99 -7.19 -5.64
CA LYS A 170 -16.65 -7.76 -5.43
C LYS A 170 -15.66 -6.67 -5.04
N LYS A 171 -14.78 -6.97 -4.08
CA LYS A 171 -13.67 -6.09 -3.70
C LYS A 171 -12.61 -6.14 -4.80
N VAL A 172 -12.08 -4.98 -5.20
CA VAL A 172 -10.95 -4.86 -6.12
C VAL A 172 -10.01 -3.79 -5.59
N ASN A 173 -8.69 -4.04 -5.69
CA ASN A 173 -7.69 -3.09 -5.22
C ASN A 173 -6.34 -3.24 -5.91
N ALA A 174 -6.24 -4.07 -6.94
CA ALA A 174 -4.97 -4.34 -7.59
C ALA A 174 -5.11 -4.74 -9.06
N PHE A 175 -4.02 -4.58 -9.80
CA PHE A 175 -3.80 -5.16 -11.12
C PHE A 175 -2.32 -5.50 -11.30
N VAL A 176 -2.03 -6.38 -12.26
CA VAL A 176 -0.67 -6.69 -12.69
C VAL A 176 -0.36 -5.86 -13.93
N GLY A 177 0.85 -5.31 -13.98
CA GLY A 177 1.36 -4.59 -15.14
C GLY A 177 2.83 -4.88 -15.39
N SER A 178 3.33 -4.34 -16.49
CA SER A 178 4.75 -4.26 -16.81
C SER A 178 5.16 -2.80 -16.84
N VAL A 179 6.29 -2.49 -16.23
CA VAL A 179 6.89 -1.15 -16.41
C VAL A 179 7.31 -1.02 -17.87
N LYS A 180 6.90 0.05 -18.54
CA LYS A 180 7.24 0.34 -19.94
C LYS A 180 8.41 1.30 -20.01
N THR A 181 8.31 2.40 -19.28
CA THR A 181 9.35 3.43 -19.19
C THR A 181 9.34 4.02 -17.79
N VAL A 182 10.51 4.50 -17.36
CA VAL A 182 10.72 5.32 -16.16
C VAL A 182 11.65 6.45 -16.59
N SER A 183 11.23 7.69 -16.38
CA SER A 183 12.05 8.87 -16.61
C SER A 183 12.80 9.25 -15.35
N GLU A 184 13.90 9.97 -15.52
CA GLU A 184 14.66 10.58 -14.42
C GLU A 184 13.83 11.65 -13.67
N SER A 185 12.85 12.26 -14.34
CA SER A 185 11.89 13.19 -13.73
C SER A 185 10.87 12.52 -12.80
N GLY A 186 10.95 11.19 -12.62
CA GLY A 186 10.06 10.41 -11.77
C GLY A 186 8.69 10.13 -12.42
N GLU A 187 8.56 10.26 -13.73
CA GLU A 187 7.39 9.82 -14.47
C GLU A 187 7.60 8.38 -14.94
N ALA A 188 6.59 7.54 -14.79
CA ALA A 188 6.66 6.16 -15.25
C ALA A 188 5.38 5.80 -15.99
N VAL A 189 5.51 4.85 -16.91
CA VAL A 189 4.37 4.28 -17.62
C VAL A 189 4.29 2.80 -17.28
N VAL A 190 3.14 2.38 -16.76
CA VAL A 190 2.87 0.97 -16.46
C VAL A 190 1.79 0.46 -17.40
N THR A 191 2.13 -0.52 -18.23
CA THR A 191 1.16 -1.19 -19.09
C THR A 191 0.44 -2.27 -18.30
N ARG A 192 -0.88 -2.14 -18.14
CA ARG A 192 -1.71 -3.14 -17.48
C ARG A 192 -1.79 -4.43 -18.30
N THR A 193 -1.47 -5.57 -17.66
CA THR A 193 -1.46 -6.90 -18.28
C THR A 193 -2.50 -7.86 -17.70
N SER A 194 -3.27 -7.44 -16.71
CA SER A 194 -4.36 -8.25 -16.13
C SER A 194 -5.66 -7.47 -15.95
N ALA A 195 -6.75 -8.20 -15.74
CA ALA A 195 -7.95 -7.65 -15.14
C ALA A 195 -7.68 -7.11 -13.71
N PHE A 196 -8.60 -6.31 -13.19
CA PHE A 196 -8.56 -5.93 -11.78
C PHE A 196 -8.91 -7.11 -10.88
N GLY A 197 -8.19 -7.21 -9.79
CA GLY A 197 -8.37 -8.25 -8.78
C GLY A 197 -8.22 -7.68 -7.38
N PHE A 198 -8.23 -8.58 -6.40
CA PHE A 198 -8.07 -8.24 -5.00
C PHE A 198 -6.81 -8.88 -4.43
N ILE A 199 -5.95 -8.05 -3.86
CA ILE A 199 -4.78 -8.46 -3.09
C ILE A 199 -4.97 -7.93 -1.66
N LYS A 200 -5.04 -8.84 -0.70
CA LYS A 200 -5.02 -8.44 0.71
C LYS A 200 -3.69 -7.71 0.98
N ARG A 201 -3.74 -6.44 1.42
CA ARG A 201 -2.50 -5.66 1.62
C ARG A 201 -1.70 -6.14 2.83
N ARG A 202 -2.37 -6.58 3.89
CA ARG A 202 -1.77 -6.91 5.20
C ARG A 202 -2.11 -8.33 5.61
N ALA A 203 -1.12 -9.06 6.13
CA ALA A 203 -1.34 -10.37 6.73
C ALA A 203 -2.18 -10.26 8.02
N PHE A 204 -1.87 -9.26 8.85
CA PHE A 204 -2.50 -9.02 10.14
C PHE A 204 -3.36 -7.75 10.14
N SER A 205 -4.48 -7.81 10.86
CA SER A 205 -5.28 -6.62 11.17
C SER A 205 -4.53 -5.73 12.17
N ARG A 206 -4.73 -4.43 12.01
CA ARG A 206 -4.23 -3.40 12.92
C ARG A 206 -5.36 -3.00 13.86
N ARG A 207 -5.03 -2.82 15.13
CA ARG A 207 -5.92 -2.30 16.15
C ARG A 207 -5.40 -0.92 16.56
N LYS A 208 -6.30 0.05 16.65
CA LYS A 208 -5.97 1.33 17.26
C LYS A 208 -5.84 1.14 18.77
N VAL A 209 -4.94 1.90 19.37
CA VAL A 209 -4.83 1.97 20.84
C VAL A 209 -5.95 2.88 21.33
N ALA A 210 -6.83 2.35 22.18
CA ALA A 210 -7.98 3.09 22.68
C ALA A 210 -7.57 4.16 23.70
N ASP A 211 -6.60 3.84 24.55
CA ASP A 211 -6.08 4.73 25.58
C ASP A 211 -4.54 4.59 25.63
N GLN A 212 -3.85 5.72 25.45
CA GLN A 212 -2.40 5.78 25.34
C GLN A 212 -1.69 5.48 26.67
N ARG A 213 -2.38 5.58 27.82
CA ARG A 213 -1.81 5.28 29.15
C ARG A 213 -1.49 3.80 29.34
N TYR A 214 -2.14 2.93 28.58
CA TYR A 214 -1.95 1.48 28.65
C TYR A 214 -0.74 0.96 27.86
N ILE A 215 -0.04 1.82 27.12
CA ILE A 215 1.11 1.41 26.36
C ILE A 215 2.27 2.38 26.51
N LYS A 216 3.46 1.83 26.72
CA LYS A 216 4.70 2.60 26.73
C LYS A 216 5.69 2.01 25.74
N VAL A 217 6.46 2.86 25.10
CA VAL A 217 7.45 2.45 24.11
C VAL A 217 8.76 3.19 24.32
N LYS A 218 9.86 2.45 24.21
CA LYS A 218 11.22 2.98 24.07
C LYS A 218 11.87 2.33 22.86
N ILE A 219 12.61 3.11 22.08
CA ILE A 219 13.25 2.65 20.85
C ILE A 219 14.72 3.04 20.90
N TRP A 220 15.58 2.08 20.58
CA TRP A 220 17.01 2.25 20.38
C TRP A 220 17.36 1.91 18.94
N ARG A 221 18.09 2.78 18.24
CA ARG A 221 18.69 2.46 16.95
C ARG A 221 19.85 1.51 17.17
N LEU A 222 19.99 0.55 16.27
CA LEU A 222 21.08 -0.42 16.29
C LEU A 222 21.97 -0.18 15.08
N ASP A 223 23.27 -0.25 15.28
CA ASP A 223 24.26 -0.08 14.22
C ASP A 223 24.50 -1.37 13.40
N GLY A 224 23.88 -2.49 13.82
CA GLY A 224 23.99 -3.78 13.13
C GLY A 224 23.10 -4.87 13.72
N ASP A 225 23.19 -6.07 13.14
CA ASP A 225 22.45 -7.27 13.59
C ASP A 225 23.07 -7.94 14.83
N ASP A 226 24.35 -7.69 15.08
CA ASP A 226 25.11 -8.19 16.22
C ASP A 226 25.13 -7.13 17.33
N PHE A 227 24.23 -7.30 18.30
CA PHE A 227 24.07 -6.37 19.41
C PHE A 227 23.78 -7.15 20.70
N ASP A 228 24.34 -6.66 21.80
CA ASP A 228 24.01 -7.15 23.13
C ASP A 228 22.84 -6.36 23.71
N VAL A 229 21.71 -7.04 23.89
CA VAL A 229 20.50 -6.47 24.49
C VAL A 229 20.77 -5.91 25.89
N ASP A 230 21.58 -6.60 26.69
CA ASP A 230 21.88 -6.16 28.05
C ASP A 230 22.70 -4.86 28.04
N PHE A 231 23.69 -4.78 27.14
CA PHE A 231 24.49 -3.57 26.95
C PHE A 231 23.66 -2.38 26.50
N VAL A 232 22.81 -2.56 25.47
CA VAL A 232 21.96 -1.47 24.92
C VAL A 232 21.03 -0.92 26.01
N LEU A 233 20.39 -1.80 26.79
CA LEU A 233 19.43 -1.39 27.83
C LEU A 233 20.07 -0.77 29.08
N ASP A 234 21.39 -0.92 29.27
CA ASP A 234 22.13 -0.36 30.40
C ASP A 234 22.86 0.93 30.06
N ASN A 235 23.46 0.98 28.87
CA ASN A 235 24.47 1.98 28.54
C ASN A 235 24.00 2.97 27.46
N MET A 236 22.89 2.67 26.76
CA MET A 236 22.37 3.53 25.71
C MET A 236 21.04 4.15 26.10
N GLU A 237 20.89 5.41 25.75
CA GLU A 237 19.63 6.13 25.87
C GLU A 237 18.77 5.88 24.63
N PRO A 238 17.44 5.69 24.78
CA PRO A 238 16.55 5.52 23.65
C PRO A 238 16.40 6.81 22.86
N GLU A 239 16.36 6.74 21.52
CA GLU A 239 16.12 7.92 20.67
C GLU A 239 14.66 8.36 20.75
N ILE A 240 13.73 7.44 21.00
CA ILE A 240 12.30 7.74 21.11
C ILE A 240 11.75 7.12 22.39
N ILE A 241 11.02 7.93 23.15
CA ILE A 241 10.29 7.53 24.35
C ILE A 241 8.84 7.99 24.22
N ILE A 242 7.91 7.08 24.43
CA ILE A 242 6.48 7.36 24.60
C ILE A 242 6.07 6.82 25.96
N ASP A 243 5.80 7.73 26.90
CA ASP A 243 5.32 7.45 28.25
C ASP A 243 4.20 8.44 28.57
N ASN A 244 3.02 8.21 28.00
CA ASN A 244 1.86 9.08 28.19
C ASN A 244 1.22 8.76 29.54
N ARG A 245 1.41 9.66 30.51
CA ARG A 245 0.91 9.51 31.89
C ARG A 245 -0.42 10.21 32.13
N MET A 246 -0.75 11.17 31.29
CA MET A 246 -1.99 11.96 31.35
C MET A 246 -2.87 11.58 30.17
N ASP A 247 -4.19 11.76 30.32
CA ASP A 247 -5.10 11.69 29.18
C ASP A 247 -4.70 12.82 28.22
N VAL A 248 -4.21 12.44 27.05
CA VAL A 248 -3.78 13.42 26.06
C VAL A 248 -5.04 13.84 25.32
N ASP A 249 -5.49 15.07 25.56
CA ASP A 249 -6.57 15.69 24.78
C ASP A 249 -6.28 15.54 23.28
N ALA A 250 -7.31 15.15 22.53
CA ALA A 250 -7.20 14.81 21.10
C ALA A 250 -6.67 15.96 20.22
N GLU A 251 -6.60 17.19 20.76
CA GLU A 251 -6.15 18.40 20.07
C GLU A 251 -4.61 18.58 20.08
N LEU A 252 -3.88 17.97 21.02
CA LEU A 252 -2.41 18.08 21.09
C LEU A 252 -1.74 16.91 20.36
N LYS A 253 -0.88 17.20 19.37
CA LYS A 253 -0.05 16.18 18.66
C LYS A 253 1.13 15.71 19.52
N VAL A 254 0.83 15.04 20.62
CA VAL A 254 1.83 14.42 21.50
C VAL A 254 2.33 13.09 20.90
N PRO A 255 3.55 12.63 21.22
CA PRO A 255 3.98 11.28 20.87
C PRO A 255 2.94 10.23 21.28
N GLN A 256 2.56 9.36 20.34
CA GLN A 256 1.47 8.42 20.54
C GLN A 256 1.57 7.20 19.64
N ILE A 257 0.96 6.11 20.08
CA ILE A 257 0.82 4.89 19.31
C ILE A 257 -0.44 5.00 18.43
N LEU A 258 -0.25 4.91 17.12
CA LEU A 258 -1.31 5.06 16.13
C LEU A 258 -2.06 3.73 15.93
N ASP A 259 -1.31 2.65 15.70
CA ASP A 259 -1.87 1.32 15.50
C ASP A 259 -0.86 0.21 15.82
N ILE A 260 -1.38 -0.96 16.24
CA ILE A 260 -0.58 -2.15 16.55
C ILE A 260 -1.19 -3.36 15.84
N SER A 261 -0.35 -4.24 15.33
CA SER A 261 -0.72 -5.53 14.78
C SER A 261 0.22 -6.62 15.30
N LYS A 262 -0.08 -7.89 15.00
CA LYS A 262 0.84 -8.99 15.30
C LYS A 262 2.20 -8.88 14.59
N GLY A 263 2.29 -8.10 13.51
CA GLY A 263 3.51 -7.98 12.70
C GLY A 263 4.21 -6.63 12.80
N GLY A 264 3.73 -5.70 13.61
CA GLY A 264 4.33 -4.37 13.67
C GLY A 264 3.48 -3.32 14.37
N ILE A 265 4.07 -2.15 14.59
CA ILE A 265 3.50 -0.99 15.28
C ILE A 265 3.75 0.28 14.48
N ALA A 266 2.78 1.19 14.47
CA ALA A 266 2.94 2.53 13.93
C ALA A 266 2.75 3.55 15.04
N LEU A 267 3.60 4.56 15.07
CA LEU A 267 3.59 5.62 16.08
C LEU A 267 3.91 6.97 15.45
N LEU A 268 3.56 8.01 16.19
CA LEU A 268 4.03 9.36 16.01
C LEU A 268 4.98 9.66 17.19
N GLY A 269 6.20 10.09 16.93
CA GLY A 269 7.16 10.36 18.00
C GLY A 269 8.11 11.49 17.62
N ALA A 270 8.67 12.15 18.63
CA ALA A 270 9.81 13.06 18.48
C ALA A 270 11.09 12.29 18.77
N VAL A 271 12.13 12.56 17.98
CA VAL A 271 13.49 12.13 18.31
C VAL A 271 13.98 13.03 19.43
N ARG A 272 14.58 12.44 20.47
CA ARG A 272 15.13 13.19 21.60
C ARG A 272 16.25 14.12 21.13
N ASP A 273 16.45 15.23 21.84
CA ASP A 273 17.59 16.12 21.63
C ASP A 273 18.91 15.33 21.63
N GLY A 274 19.73 15.56 20.59
CA GLY A 274 20.99 14.84 20.35
C GLY A 274 20.82 13.40 19.81
N GLY A 275 19.59 12.92 19.62
CA GLY A 275 19.30 11.63 19.00
C GLY A 275 19.38 11.67 17.47
N ASN A 276 19.71 10.53 16.86
CA ASN A 276 19.75 10.41 15.40
C ASN A 276 18.35 10.17 14.83
N MET A 277 18.05 10.83 13.70
CA MET A 277 16.78 10.61 13.02
C MET A 277 16.71 9.18 12.46
N LEU A 278 15.67 8.44 12.86
CA LEU A 278 15.42 7.11 12.34
C LEU A 278 15.05 7.19 10.86
N SER A 279 15.74 6.39 10.07
CA SER A 279 15.54 6.26 8.64
C SER A 279 14.90 4.93 8.29
N ARG A 280 14.39 4.84 7.06
CA ARG A 280 13.81 3.60 6.56
C ARG A 280 14.90 2.52 6.45
N ASN A 281 14.52 1.30 6.79
CA ASN A 281 15.35 0.10 6.89
C ASN A 281 16.35 0.11 8.06
N ASP A 282 16.33 1.12 8.93
CA ASP A 282 17.10 1.07 10.17
C ASP A 282 16.61 -0.11 11.02
N ASN A 283 17.55 -0.80 11.64
CA ASN A 283 17.29 -1.83 12.62
C ASN A 283 17.19 -1.19 14.00
N VAL A 284 16.19 -1.60 14.78
CA VAL A 284 15.93 -1.01 16.10
C VAL A 284 15.58 -2.08 17.13
N LEU A 285 15.94 -1.79 18.37
CA LEU A 285 15.42 -2.48 19.54
C LEU A 285 14.20 -1.71 20.04
N LEU A 286 13.05 -2.36 20.06
CA LEU A 286 11.81 -1.78 20.56
C LEU A 286 11.42 -2.46 21.87
N CYS A 287 11.42 -1.70 22.96
CA CYS A 287 10.85 -2.13 24.22
C CYS A 287 9.44 -1.56 24.36
N MET A 288 8.47 -2.42 24.60
CA MET A 288 7.07 -2.06 24.74
C MET A 288 6.51 -2.65 26.02
N LEU A 289 5.79 -1.85 26.79
CA LEU A 289 5.01 -2.32 27.93
C LEU A 289 3.54 -2.12 27.65
N ILE A 290 2.76 -3.19 27.82
CA ILE A 290 1.31 -3.17 27.60
C ILE A 290 0.61 -3.53 28.90
N TYR A 291 -0.29 -2.67 29.37
CA TYR A 291 -1.13 -2.98 30.51
C TYR A 291 -2.09 -4.12 30.18
N GLN A 292 -2.17 -5.10 31.07
CA GLN A 292 -3.08 -6.24 30.98
C GLN A 292 -4.20 -6.05 32.01
N PRO A 293 -5.39 -5.58 31.62
CA PRO A 293 -6.47 -5.27 32.57
C PRO A 293 -6.86 -6.45 33.46
N LYS A 294 -6.86 -7.66 32.91
CA LYS A 294 -7.18 -8.89 33.66
C LYS A 294 -6.19 -9.20 34.77
N ARG A 295 -4.91 -8.87 34.58
CA ARG A 295 -3.84 -9.15 35.55
C ARG A 295 -3.50 -7.94 36.41
N LYS A 296 -4.00 -6.74 36.03
CA LYS A 296 -3.65 -5.46 36.65
C LYS A 296 -2.12 -5.24 36.70
N THR A 297 -1.43 -5.65 35.64
CA THR A 297 0.03 -5.54 35.51
C THR A 297 0.42 -5.11 34.10
N PHE A 298 1.55 -4.42 33.96
CA PHE A 298 2.18 -4.22 32.66
C PHE A 298 2.95 -5.48 32.25
N ASP A 299 2.78 -5.90 31.01
CA ASP A 299 3.52 -7.00 30.39
C ASP A 299 4.61 -6.41 29.47
N PRO A 300 5.90 -6.66 29.77
CA PRO A 300 6.98 -6.14 28.96
C PRO A 300 7.23 -7.02 27.74
N HIS A 301 7.61 -6.39 26.64
CA HIS A 301 8.02 -7.00 25.38
C HIS A 301 9.29 -6.32 24.88
N ILE A 302 10.26 -7.11 24.43
CA ILE A 302 11.46 -6.61 23.74
C ILE A 302 11.46 -7.23 22.35
N LEU A 303 11.49 -6.38 21.33
CA LEU A 303 11.31 -6.77 19.94
C LEU A 303 12.46 -6.21 19.10
N TYR A 304 13.08 -7.08 18.31
CA TYR A 304 13.95 -6.65 17.22
C TYR A 304 13.09 -6.27 16.01
N CYS A 305 13.26 -5.05 15.51
CA CYS A 305 12.38 -4.48 14.51
C CYS A 305 13.15 -3.79 13.38
N GLU A 306 12.49 -3.66 12.23
CA GLU A 306 12.97 -2.87 11.10
C GLU A 306 12.02 -1.67 10.88
N VAL A 307 12.57 -0.48 10.63
CA VAL A 307 11.79 0.70 10.26
C VAL A 307 11.30 0.57 8.81
N ARG A 308 10.01 0.34 8.62
CA ARG A 308 9.39 0.21 7.28
C ARG A 308 9.02 1.55 6.65
N ALA A 309 8.77 2.56 7.47
CA ALA A 309 8.51 3.93 7.01
C ALA A 309 8.91 4.92 8.11
N ALA A 310 9.59 5.98 7.69
CA ALA A 310 9.86 7.17 8.48
C ALA A 310 9.43 8.37 7.64
N LYS A 311 8.48 9.17 8.13
CA LYS A 311 7.98 10.35 7.43
C LYS A 311 7.90 11.50 8.41
N SER A 312 8.47 12.64 8.03
CA SER A 312 8.26 13.87 8.81
C SER A 312 6.76 14.15 8.90
N ALA A 313 6.31 14.42 10.11
CA ALA A 313 5.03 15.03 10.40
C ALA A 313 5.26 16.52 10.69
N SER A 314 4.18 17.26 10.96
CA SER A 314 4.27 18.66 11.41
C SER A 314 4.92 18.75 12.79
N GLU A 315 5.44 19.93 13.15
CA GLU A 315 5.89 20.25 14.52
C GLU A 315 7.08 19.39 15.00
N GLY A 316 8.01 19.03 14.10
CA GLY A 316 9.21 18.26 14.46
C GLY A 316 8.98 16.78 14.78
N MET A 317 7.74 16.31 14.63
CA MET A 317 7.36 14.92 14.88
C MET A 317 7.64 14.05 13.66
N ILE A 318 7.81 12.75 13.88
CA ILE A 318 8.04 11.76 12.82
C ILE A 318 7.01 10.65 12.97
N ARG A 319 6.33 10.34 11.86
CA ARG A 319 5.49 9.16 11.76
C ARG A 319 6.37 7.97 11.38
N LEU A 320 6.45 7.01 12.30
CA LEU A 320 7.24 5.81 12.15
C LEU A 320 6.35 4.58 12.06
N SER A 321 6.80 3.59 11.29
CA SER A 321 6.15 2.29 11.19
C SER A 321 7.21 1.21 11.23
N PHE A 322 7.08 0.31 12.20
CA PHE A 322 8.03 -0.76 12.46
C PHE A 322 7.43 -2.10 12.11
N GLN A 323 8.25 -2.99 11.55
CA GLN A 323 7.93 -4.40 11.39
C GLN A 323 8.64 -5.21 12.47
N PHE A 324 7.90 -6.10 13.13
CA PHE A 324 8.49 -7.02 14.10
C PHE A 324 9.20 -8.15 13.36
N LEU A 325 10.49 -8.33 13.64
CA LEU A 325 11.31 -9.39 13.07
C LEU A 325 11.38 -10.59 14.02
N ARG A 326 11.70 -10.35 15.30
CA ARG A 326 11.73 -11.38 16.34
C ARG A 326 11.47 -10.81 17.73
N SER A 327 10.90 -11.64 18.60
CA SER A 327 10.80 -11.36 20.03
C SER A 327 12.10 -11.78 20.72
N LEU A 328 12.61 -10.94 21.61
CA LEU A 328 13.83 -11.20 22.36
C LEU A 328 13.48 -11.60 23.80
N LYS A 329 14.38 -12.34 24.44
CA LYS A 329 14.24 -12.70 25.85
C LYS A 329 14.51 -11.47 26.70
N ILE A 330 13.65 -11.24 27.67
CA ILE A 330 13.82 -10.14 28.62
C ILE A 330 14.84 -10.55 29.68
N PRO A 331 15.93 -9.77 29.86
CA PRO A 331 16.89 -10.04 30.92
C PRO A 331 16.19 -10.09 32.29
N PRO A 332 16.40 -11.12 33.13
CA PRO A 332 15.70 -11.27 34.41
C PRO A 332 15.78 -10.02 35.30
N ARG A 333 16.96 -9.39 35.35
CA ARG A 333 17.23 -8.16 36.11
C ARG A 333 16.44 -6.94 35.65
N LYS A 334 15.93 -6.93 34.41
CA LYS A 334 15.22 -5.80 33.80
C LYS A 334 13.70 -5.90 33.88
N ARG A 335 13.14 -7.05 34.27
CA ARG A 335 11.68 -7.28 34.26
C ARG A 335 10.88 -6.23 35.02
N SER A 336 11.40 -5.68 36.12
CA SER A 336 10.75 -4.65 36.94
C SER A 336 11.20 -3.22 36.64
N THR A 337 12.28 -3.02 35.87
CA THR A 337 13.00 -1.74 35.78
C THR A 337 13.02 -1.11 34.38
N LEU A 338 12.54 -1.81 33.34
CA LEU A 338 12.48 -1.27 31.96
C LEU A 338 11.78 0.10 31.88
N PHE A 339 10.74 0.28 32.69
CA PHE A 339 10.08 1.57 32.92
C PHE A 339 9.97 1.79 34.43
N ARG A 340 10.36 2.96 34.94
CA ARG A 340 10.16 3.29 36.36
C ARG A 340 8.67 3.56 36.64
N GLY A 341 8.19 3.21 37.82
CA GLY A 341 6.83 3.53 38.28
C GLY A 341 5.69 2.68 37.71
N GLN A 342 5.97 1.53 37.09
CA GLN A 342 4.94 0.67 36.48
C GLN A 342 3.89 0.17 37.46
N ALA A 343 4.30 -0.23 38.66
CA ALA A 343 3.39 -0.77 39.68
C ALA A 343 2.41 0.30 40.17
N VAL A 344 2.90 1.52 40.43
CA VAL A 344 2.08 2.66 40.84
C VAL A 344 1.05 3.02 39.76
N MET A 345 1.46 2.98 38.48
CA MET A 345 0.51 3.25 37.39
C MET A 345 -0.50 2.14 37.20
N ALA A 346 -0.09 0.88 37.32
CA ALA A 346 -1.03 -0.24 37.26
C ALA A 346 -2.09 -0.14 38.38
N MET A 347 -1.71 0.35 39.56
CA MET A 347 -2.63 0.65 40.64
C MET A 347 -3.58 1.80 40.29
N ASN A 348 -3.07 2.93 39.78
CA ASN A 348 -3.90 4.08 39.39
C ASN A 348 -4.89 3.72 38.28
N LEU A 349 -4.46 2.96 37.27
CA LEU A 349 -5.31 2.50 36.17
C LEU A 349 -6.34 1.44 36.61
N ALA A 350 -6.11 0.76 37.72
CA ALA A 350 -7.06 -0.20 38.28
C ALA A 350 -8.13 0.44 39.17
N GLN A 351 -7.99 1.74 39.51
CA GLN A 351 -8.90 2.50 40.36
C GLN A 351 -9.43 3.74 39.62
N PRO A 352 -10.37 3.57 38.67
CA PRO A 352 -10.92 4.70 37.90
C PRO A 352 -11.81 5.66 38.71
N GLU A 353 -12.14 5.36 39.97
CA GLU A 353 -13.13 6.09 40.78
C GLU A 353 -12.54 7.15 41.73
N LYS A 354 -11.32 7.63 41.48
CA LYS A 354 -10.76 8.79 42.21
C LYS A 354 -10.30 9.87 41.24
N GLU A 355 -11.28 10.53 40.61
CA GLU A 355 -11.15 11.91 40.14
C GLU A 355 -12.23 12.76 40.81
#